data_AF-A0A9P6BV98-F1
#
_entry.id   AF-A0A9P6BV98-F1
#
_cell.length_a   1.000
_cell.length_b   1.000
_cell.length_c   1.000
_cell.angle_alpha   90.00
_cell.angle_beta   90.00
_cell.angle_gamma   90.00
#
_symmetry.space_group_name_H-M   'P 1'
#
loop_
_entity.id
_entity.type
_entity.pdbx_description
1 polymer ?
#
loop_
_entity_poly.entity_id
_entity_poly.type
_entity_poly.pdbx_seq_one_letter_code
_entity_poly.pdbx_strand_id
1 'polypeptide(L)'
;MNVNPSTSMIATIQNTSSGLQGPQPIQNPSQNPQQLPAPQQNSLNPLNPLNPPNPPNPLPMAQPQTAKPPKINPFKGDPCRFQTFQDKLGLIFDGYSTTFQDTQGNTDDRKKIIYTLQNMTDGNAAGFWNSFMKEHWDNTNNHYDYGSWTNFNNILEENFKHKIKAT
;
A
#
# COMPACT_ATOMS: atom_id res chain seq x y z
N MET A 1 38.73 37.25 24.23
CA MET A 1 37.52 37.96 23.75
C MET A 1 37.73 38.27 22.29
N ASN A 2 36.93 37.70 21.40
CA ASN A 2 36.87 38.16 20.02
C ASN A 2 35.44 37.93 19.52
N VAL A 3 34.74 39.03 19.27
CA VAL A 3 33.36 39.08 18.79
C VAL A 3 33.36 39.74 17.42
N ASN A 4 32.40 39.32 16.59
CA ASN A 4 31.93 39.88 15.31
C ASN A 4 32.61 39.41 13.99
N PRO A 5 31.88 39.42 12.84
CA PRO A 5 30.67 40.23 12.58
C PRO A 5 29.43 39.51 12.03
N SER A 6 28.27 40.04 12.44
CA SER A 6 26.99 39.95 11.74
C SER A 6 27.10 40.55 10.33
N THR A 7 26.53 39.87 9.34
CA THR A 7 26.20 40.44 8.03
C THR A 7 24.84 39.89 7.62
N SER A 8 23.81 40.72 7.78
CA SER A 8 22.45 40.46 7.30
C SER A 8 22.35 40.98 5.87
N MET A 9 22.12 40.09 4.90
CA MET A 9 21.66 40.47 3.56
C MET A 9 20.17 40.14 3.45
N ILE A 10 19.33 41.18 3.43
CA ILE A 10 17.91 41.07 3.09
C ILE A 10 17.79 41.25 1.58
N ALA A 11 17.40 40.18 0.87
CA ALA A 11 17.09 40.23 -0.55
C ALA A 11 15.62 40.61 -0.76
N THR A 12 15.43 41.75 -1.41
CA THR A 12 14.19 42.31 -1.95
C THR A 12 13.49 41.34 -2.90
N ILE A 13 12.20 41.07 -2.68
CA ILE A 13 11.32 40.42 -3.67
C ILE A 13 10.36 41.48 -4.20
N GLN A 14 10.61 41.95 -5.42
CA GLN A 14 9.63 42.66 -6.25
C GLN A 14 8.82 41.60 -7.01
N ASN A 15 7.50 41.57 -6.82
CA ASN A 15 6.61 40.95 -7.78
C ASN A 15 5.49 41.94 -8.14
N THR A 16 5.67 42.57 -9.29
CA THR A 16 4.67 43.37 -9.98
C THR A 16 3.84 42.46 -10.88
N SER A 17 2.53 42.41 -10.69
CA SER A 17 1.60 41.89 -11.70
C SER A 17 0.34 42.75 -11.70
N SER A 18 0.36 43.74 -12.58
CA SER A 18 -0.81 44.54 -12.97
C SER A 18 -1.43 43.92 -14.22
N GLY A 19 -2.76 43.71 -14.22
CA GLY A 19 -3.56 44.15 -15.37
C GLY A 19 -4.54 43.16 -16.05
N LEU A 20 -5.84 43.43 -15.84
CA LEU A 20 -6.90 43.73 -16.84
C LEU A 20 -7.51 42.63 -17.76
N GLN A 21 -8.76 42.26 -17.40
CA GLN A 21 -10.04 42.18 -18.18
C GLN A 21 -10.09 41.92 -19.71
N GLY A 22 -10.85 40.86 -20.08
CA GLY A 22 -11.79 40.75 -21.24
C GLY A 22 -11.22 40.71 -22.68
N PRO A 23 -11.99 40.38 -23.75
CA PRO A 23 -13.43 40.07 -23.86
C PRO A 23 -13.76 38.72 -24.58
N GLN A 24 -15.05 38.30 -24.57
CA GLN A 24 -15.62 37.27 -25.47
C GLN A 24 -15.90 37.83 -26.88
N PRO A 25 -15.88 36.99 -27.95
CA PRO A 25 -17.09 36.87 -28.78
C PRO A 25 -17.37 35.53 -29.55
N ILE A 26 -18.67 35.25 -29.71
CA ILE A 26 -19.45 34.91 -30.93
C ILE A 26 -19.32 33.53 -31.65
N GLN A 27 -20.45 32.81 -31.59
CA GLN A 27 -21.20 31.94 -32.54
C GLN A 27 -20.62 31.54 -33.92
N ASN A 28 -20.85 30.26 -34.31
CA ASN A 28 -21.49 29.90 -35.59
C ASN A 28 -22.10 28.47 -35.58
N PRO A 29 -23.28 28.21 -36.20
CA PRO A 29 -23.91 26.90 -36.30
C PRO A 29 -23.65 26.24 -37.68
N SER A 30 -23.33 24.94 -37.70
CA SER A 30 -23.19 24.17 -38.94
C SER A 30 -23.91 22.82 -38.87
N GLN A 31 -25.08 22.80 -39.52
CA GLN A 31 -25.55 21.82 -40.51
C GLN A 31 -25.14 20.32 -40.40
N ASN A 32 -26.18 19.48 -40.27
CA ASN A 32 -26.29 18.03 -40.60
C ASN A 32 -25.93 17.77 -42.09
N PRO A 33 -25.63 16.54 -42.63
CA PRO A 33 -26.34 15.26 -42.38
C PRO A 33 -25.54 13.92 -42.56
N GLN A 34 -26.26 12.78 -42.42
CA GLN A 34 -25.99 11.39 -42.88
C GLN A 34 -25.19 10.48 -41.90
N GLN A 35 -25.86 9.62 -41.11
CA GLN A 35 -26.31 8.24 -41.37
C GLN A 35 -25.21 7.23 -41.74
N LEU A 36 -24.90 6.32 -40.80
CA LEU A 36 -24.58 4.92 -41.04
C LEU A 36 -25.27 4.07 -39.95
N PRO A 37 -25.95 2.95 -40.31
CA PRO A 37 -26.77 2.19 -39.38
C PRO A 37 -25.97 1.19 -38.53
N ALA A 38 -26.51 0.90 -37.34
CA ALA A 38 -26.00 -0.09 -36.40
C ALA A 38 -26.09 -1.53 -36.95
N PRO A 39 -25.13 -2.43 -36.65
CA PRO A 39 -25.31 -3.84 -36.92
C PRO A 39 -26.36 -4.44 -35.98
N GLN A 40 -27.36 -5.08 -36.58
CA GLN A 40 -28.44 -5.80 -35.94
C GLN A 40 -27.93 -6.98 -35.11
N GLN A 41 -28.49 -7.13 -33.91
CA GLN A 41 -28.45 -8.34 -33.10
C GLN A 41 -29.21 -9.47 -33.81
N ASN A 42 -28.59 -10.64 -33.92
CA ASN A 42 -29.31 -11.90 -34.11
C ASN A 42 -29.24 -12.73 -32.83
N SER A 43 -30.34 -12.62 -32.07
CA SER A 43 -31.17 -13.73 -31.57
C SER A 43 -30.69 -14.69 -30.46
N LEU A 44 -31.56 -14.72 -29.43
CA LEU A 44 -32.06 -15.87 -28.65
C LEU A 44 -31.27 -16.32 -27.40
N ASN A 45 -31.77 -15.96 -26.19
CA ASN A 45 -32.67 -16.82 -25.40
C ASN A 45 -33.05 -16.22 -24.01
N PRO A 46 -34.19 -16.64 -23.41
CA PRO A 46 -34.77 -16.04 -22.19
C PRO A 46 -34.16 -16.56 -20.88
N LEU A 47 -34.21 -15.70 -19.84
CA LEU A 47 -33.95 -15.93 -18.39
C LEU A 47 -34.81 -17.12 -17.86
N ASN A 48 -34.49 -17.99 -16.89
CA ASN A 48 -33.59 -18.10 -15.70
C ASN A 48 -33.79 -19.57 -15.15
N PRO A 49 -33.39 -20.03 -13.92
CA PRO A 49 -32.27 -19.76 -12.99
C PRO A 49 -31.56 -21.09 -12.50
N LEU A 50 -30.59 -21.00 -11.56
CA LEU A 50 -29.96 -22.09 -10.75
C LEU A 50 -28.56 -22.59 -11.13
N ASN A 51 -27.56 -21.72 -11.03
CA ASN A 51 -26.30 -21.97 -10.31
C ASN A 51 -25.47 -20.68 -10.41
N PRO A 52 -25.07 -20.01 -9.31
CA PRO A 52 -23.99 -19.04 -9.46
C PRO A 52 -22.74 -19.82 -9.88
N PRO A 53 -22.12 -19.55 -11.04
CA PRO A 53 -20.79 -20.05 -11.29
C PRO A 53 -19.90 -19.46 -10.19
N ASN A 54 -19.25 -20.35 -9.45
CA ASN A 54 -18.18 -20.01 -8.53
C ASN A 54 -17.26 -19.02 -9.28
N PRO A 55 -17.09 -17.76 -8.83
CA PRO A 55 -16.26 -16.83 -9.58
C PRO A 55 -14.87 -17.45 -9.69
N PRO A 56 -14.24 -17.47 -10.87
CA PRO A 56 -12.89 -17.97 -11.01
C PRO A 56 -12.04 -17.18 -10.02
N ASN A 57 -11.44 -17.90 -9.07
CA ASN A 57 -10.49 -17.34 -8.13
C ASN A 57 -9.50 -16.53 -8.98
N PRO A 58 -9.41 -15.20 -8.84
CA PRO A 58 -8.51 -14.44 -9.70
C PRO A 58 -7.11 -14.96 -9.40
N LEU A 59 -6.50 -15.66 -10.37
CA LEU A 59 -5.05 -15.76 -10.44
C LEU A 59 -4.51 -14.34 -10.26
N PRO A 60 -3.43 -14.12 -9.50
CA PRO A 60 -2.97 -12.79 -9.13
C PRO A 60 -2.66 -12.02 -10.41
N MET A 61 -3.63 -11.24 -10.87
CA MET A 61 -3.42 -10.21 -11.88
C MET A 61 -2.32 -9.34 -11.31
N ALA A 62 -1.23 -9.15 -12.07
CA ALA A 62 -0.18 -8.21 -11.75
C ALA A 62 -0.82 -6.89 -11.34
N GLN A 63 -0.83 -6.62 -10.03
CA GLN A 63 -1.52 -5.46 -9.50
C GLN A 63 -0.75 -4.20 -9.91
N PRO A 64 -1.45 -3.10 -10.21
CA PRO A 64 -0.81 -1.87 -10.65
C PRO A 64 0.28 -1.45 -9.64
N GLN A 65 1.49 -1.15 -10.13
CA GLN A 65 2.67 -0.81 -9.32
C GLN A 65 2.50 0.43 -8.40
N THR A 66 1.37 1.12 -8.50
CA THR A 66 0.99 2.31 -7.71
C THR A 66 -0.19 2.06 -6.75
N ALA A 67 -0.74 0.85 -6.70
CA ALA A 67 -1.84 0.53 -5.80
C ALA A 67 -1.34 0.29 -4.37
N LYS A 68 -2.09 0.78 -3.38
CA LYS A 68 -1.85 0.47 -1.97
C LYS A 68 -1.94 -1.06 -1.77
N PRO A 69 -1.01 -1.69 -1.02
CA PRO A 69 -1.12 -3.10 -0.65
C PRO A 69 -2.47 -3.38 0.01
N PRO A 70 -3.16 -4.48 -0.33
CA PRO A 70 -4.44 -4.81 0.26
C PRO A 70 -4.26 -5.02 1.76
N LYS A 71 -5.28 -4.74 2.57
CA LYS A 71 -5.29 -5.23 3.95
C LYS A 71 -5.63 -6.72 3.92
N ILE A 72 -4.92 -7.52 4.71
CA ILE A 72 -5.30 -8.93 4.92
C ILE A 72 -6.11 -9.05 6.21
N ASN A 73 -6.81 -10.18 6.35
CA ASN A 73 -7.53 -10.46 7.60
C ASN A 73 -6.53 -10.43 8.77
N PRO A 74 -6.85 -9.71 9.87
CA PRO A 74 -5.95 -9.63 11.02
C PRO A 74 -5.57 -11.02 11.52
N PHE A 75 -4.27 -11.24 11.66
CA PHE A 75 -3.73 -12.44 12.28
C PHE A 75 -3.89 -12.33 13.79
N LYS A 76 -4.58 -13.30 14.38
CA LYS A 76 -4.90 -13.30 15.82
C LYS A 76 -3.88 -14.04 16.69
N GLY A 77 -2.80 -14.55 16.08
CA GLY A 77 -1.79 -15.36 16.77
C GLY A 77 -2.11 -16.85 16.85
N ASP A 78 -2.96 -17.36 15.96
CA ASP A 78 -3.30 -18.79 15.87
C ASP A 78 -2.19 -19.56 15.11
N PRO A 79 -1.50 -20.52 15.74
CA PRO A 79 -0.41 -21.26 15.09
C PRO A 79 -0.85 -22.03 13.83
N CYS A 80 -2.09 -22.51 13.79
CA CYS A 80 -2.63 -23.23 12.62
C CYS A 80 -2.85 -22.31 11.42
N ARG A 81 -2.98 -21.00 11.65
CA ARG A 81 -3.18 -19.98 10.60
C ARG A 81 -1.91 -19.22 10.25
N PHE A 82 -0.83 -19.45 10.98
CA PHE A 82 0.42 -18.72 10.82
C PHE A 82 1.04 -18.93 9.44
N GLN A 83 1.09 -20.17 8.92
CA GLN A 83 1.63 -20.43 7.59
C GLN A 83 0.83 -19.68 6.50
N THR A 84 -0.50 -19.76 6.56
CA THR A 84 -1.35 -19.02 5.61
C THR A 84 -1.18 -17.51 5.71
N PHE A 85 -0.89 -16.98 6.90
CA PHE A 85 -0.56 -15.57 7.08
C PHE A 85 0.77 -15.22 6.41
N GLN A 86 1.81 -16.02 6.62
CA GLN A 86 3.13 -15.86 5.99
C GLN A 86 3.06 -15.92 4.47
N ASP A 87 2.36 -16.90 3.91
CA ASP A 87 2.19 -17.04 2.45
C ASP A 87 1.52 -15.79 1.84
N LYS A 88 0.51 -15.24 2.52
CA LYS A 88 -0.16 -14.00 2.10
C LYS A 88 0.76 -12.79 2.15
N LEU A 89 1.60 -12.68 3.17
CA LEU A 89 2.60 -11.60 3.25
C LEU A 89 3.59 -11.70 2.09
N GLY A 90 4.11 -12.90 1.80
CA GLY A 90 5.00 -13.15 0.67
C GLY A 90 4.39 -12.70 -0.67
N LEU A 91 3.16 -13.14 -0.95
CA LEU A 91 2.44 -12.74 -2.17
C LEU A 91 2.27 -11.21 -2.27
N ILE A 92 2.03 -10.52 -1.16
CA ILE A 92 1.89 -9.06 -1.14
C ILE A 92 3.23 -8.37 -1.35
N PHE A 93 4.30 -8.83 -0.70
CA PHE A 93 5.62 -8.24 -0.88
C PHE A 93 6.14 -8.40 -2.30
N ASP A 94 5.83 -9.52 -2.95
CA ASP A 94 6.21 -9.75 -4.35
C ASP A 94 5.31 -8.94 -5.30
N GLY A 95 3.99 -8.96 -5.09
CA GLY A 95 3.02 -8.26 -5.93
C GLY A 95 3.05 -6.73 -5.83
N TYR A 96 3.59 -6.20 -4.72
CA TYR A 96 3.68 -4.76 -4.42
C TYR A 96 5.11 -4.34 -4.06
N SER A 97 6.12 -4.97 -4.65
CA SER A 97 7.54 -4.76 -4.32
C SER A 97 7.96 -3.29 -4.30
N THR A 98 7.49 -2.46 -5.24
CA THR A 98 7.74 -1.01 -5.30
C THR A 98 7.28 -0.25 -4.05
N THR A 99 6.21 -0.70 -3.39
CA THR A 99 5.74 -0.09 -2.13
C THR A 99 6.72 -0.33 -0.99
N PHE A 100 7.35 -1.50 -1.01
CA PHE A 100 8.32 -1.97 -0.01
C PHE A 100 9.76 -1.65 -0.41
N GLN A 101 9.98 -0.70 -1.31
CA GLN A 101 11.30 -0.18 -1.66
C GLN A 101 11.59 1.16 -0.97
N ASP A 102 12.85 1.47 -0.72
CA ASP A 102 13.33 2.79 -0.31
C ASP A 102 13.33 3.77 -1.50
N THR A 103 13.82 5.00 -1.28
CA THR A 103 13.90 6.02 -2.35
C THR A 103 14.94 5.69 -3.43
N GLN A 104 15.78 4.68 -3.20
CA GLN A 104 16.85 4.22 -4.08
C GLN A 104 16.44 2.94 -4.83
N GLY A 105 15.24 2.42 -4.59
CA GLY A 105 14.74 1.18 -5.21
C GLY A 105 15.22 -0.10 -4.52
N ASN A 106 15.91 -0.01 -3.37
CA ASN A 106 16.28 -1.19 -2.59
C ASN A 106 15.12 -1.62 -1.71
N THR A 107 15.10 -2.88 -1.27
CA THR A 107 14.08 -3.34 -0.32
C THR A 107 14.18 -2.59 1.01
N ASP A 108 13.08 -2.00 1.45
CA ASP A 108 12.90 -1.36 2.75
C ASP A 108 12.20 -2.35 3.71
N ASP A 109 13.03 -3.11 4.44
CA ASP A 109 12.57 -4.09 5.42
C ASP A 109 11.67 -3.47 6.49
N ARG A 110 11.92 -2.21 6.86
CA ARG A 110 11.10 -1.47 7.83
C ARG A 110 9.64 -1.43 7.38
N LYS A 111 9.39 -1.18 6.09
CA LYS A 111 8.02 -1.13 5.55
C LYS A 111 7.35 -2.50 5.60
N LYS A 112 8.07 -3.59 5.34
CA LYS A 112 7.55 -4.96 5.45
C LYS A 112 7.16 -5.31 6.89
N ILE A 113 8.04 -4.95 7.84
CA ILE A 113 7.81 -5.17 9.28
C ILE A 113 6.59 -4.36 9.74
N ILE A 114 6.54 -3.06 9.46
CA ILE A 114 5.40 -2.20 9.83
C ILE A 114 4.09 -2.74 9.24
N TYR A 115 4.11 -3.13 7.96
CA TYR A 115 2.92 -3.69 7.32
C TYR A 115 2.47 -4.98 8.01
N THR A 116 3.39 -5.87 8.35
CA THR A 116 3.08 -7.11 9.06
C THR A 116 2.47 -6.84 10.43
N LEU A 117 3.10 -5.96 11.20
CA LEU A 117 2.64 -5.53 12.52
C LEU A 117 1.23 -4.90 12.48
N GLN A 118 0.92 -4.12 11.44
CA GLN A 118 -0.43 -3.55 11.23
C GLN A 118 -1.52 -4.60 10.98
N ASN A 119 -1.15 -5.83 10.62
CA ASN A 119 -2.08 -6.94 10.46
C ASN A 119 -2.10 -7.86 11.71
N MET A 120 -1.44 -7.48 12.81
CA MET A 120 -1.34 -8.24 14.06
C MET A 120 -2.04 -7.51 15.21
N THR A 121 -3.25 -6.99 14.98
CA THR A 121 -3.92 -6.07 15.91
C THR A 121 -4.87 -6.74 16.89
N ASP A 122 -5.05 -8.07 16.81
CA ASP A 122 -6.00 -8.82 17.64
C ASP A 122 -5.36 -10.04 18.30
N GLY A 123 -5.96 -10.52 19.40
CA GLY A 123 -5.59 -11.77 20.06
C GLY A 123 -4.14 -11.80 20.57
N ASN A 124 -3.52 -12.99 20.53
CA ASN A 124 -2.14 -13.18 20.99
C ASN A 124 -1.14 -12.40 20.14
N ALA A 125 -1.46 -12.15 18.87
CA ALA A 125 -0.63 -11.35 17.98
C ALA A 125 -0.59 -9.87 18.39
N ALA A 126 -1.66 -9.31 18.97
CA ALA A 126 -1.64 -7.97 19.55
C ALA A 126 -0.70 -7.85 20.75
N GLY A 127 -0.62 -8.91 21.56
CA GLY A 127 0.34 -9.01 22.66
C GLY A 127 1.78 -8.99 22.15
N PHE A 128 2.07 -9.80 21.14
CA PHE A 128 3.37 -9.78 20.46
C PHE A 128 3.69 -8.41 19.88
N TRP A 129 2.74 -7.78 19.16
CA TRP A 129 2.91 -6.45 18.59
C TRP A 129 3.34 -5.44 19.67
N ASN A 130 2.61 -5.37 20.79
CA ASN A 130 2.94 -4.46 21.88
C ASN A 130 4.33 -4.71 22.47
N SER A 131 4.67 -5.97 22.75
CA SER A 131 5.98 -6.33 23.31
C SER A 131 7.11 -6.00 22.34
N PHE A 132 6.95 -6.36 21.07
CA PHE A 132 7.93 -6.10 20.02
C PHE A 132 8.19 -4.60 19.86
N MET A 133 7.13 -3.78 19.78
CA MET A 133 7.25 -2.32 19.69
C MET A 133 7.99 -1.74 20.89
N LYS A 134 7.70 -2.23 22.11
CA LYS A 134 8.36 -1.77 23.34
C LYS A 134 9.85 -2.11 23.36
N GLU A 135 10.23 -3.30 22.92
CA GLU A 135 11.61 -3.77 22.90
C GLU A 135 12.47 -3.08 21.83
N HIS A 136 11.85 -2.72 20.71
CA HIS A 136 12.54 -2.13 19.55
C HIS A 136 12.48 -0.60 19.55
N TRP A 137 12.03 0.01 20.65
CA TRP A 137 12.09 1.44 20.85
C TRP A 137 13.50 1.86 21.33
N ASP A 138 14.23 2.55 20.46
CA ASP A 138 15.51 3.16 20.79
C ASP A 138 15.27 4.49 21.54
N ASN A 139 15.42 4.45 22.87
CA ASN A 139 15.30 5.63 23.73
C ASN A 139 16.40 6.67 23.49
N THR A 140 17.56 6.28 22.96
CA THR A 140 18.69 7.19 22.73
C THR A 140 18.43 8.07 21.52
N ASN A 141 17.88 7.50 20.45
CA ASN A 141 17.62 8.21 19.20
C ASN A 141 16.12 8.49 18.95
N ASN A 142 15.26 8.18 19.91
CA ASN A 142 13.82 8.44 19.90
C ASN A 142 13.12 7.91 18.62
N HIS A 143 13.47 6.70 18.19
CA HIS A 143 12.90 6.04 17.02
C HIS A 143 12.77 4.52 17.24
N TYR A 144 12.04 3.84 16.35
CA TYR A 144 11.97 2.37 16.37
C TYR A 144 13.05 1.77 15.47
N ASP A 145 13.93 0.98 16.05
CA ASP A 145 14.87 0.13 15.32
C ASP A 145 14.29 -1.28 15.20
N TYR A 146 13.66 -1.56 14.07
CA TYR A 146 12.98 -2.83 13.83
C TYR A 146 13.91 -3.97 13.37
N GLY A 147 15.19 -3.68 13.09
CA GLY A 147 16.12 -4.62 12.49
C GLY A 147 15.77 -5.01 11.04
N SER A 148 16.28 -6.17 10.60
CA SER A 148 16.05 -6.71 9.25
C SER A 148 14.81 -7.58 9.17
N TRP A 149 14.25 -7.71 7.96
CA TRP A 149 13.09 -8.57 7.69
C TRP A 149 13.37 -10.02 8.07
N THR A 150 14.57 -10.52 7.76
CA THR A 150 14.98 -11.90 8.10
C THR A 150 14.95 -12.14 9.61
N ASN A 151 15.47 -11.22 10.42
CA ASN A 151 15.46 -11.36 11.87
C ASN A 151 14.03 -11.32 12.42
N PHE A 152 13.23 -10.36 11.95
CA PHE A 152 11.83 -10.25 12.33
C PHE A 152 11.03 -11.52 11.97
N ASN A 153 11.25 -12.08 10.78
CA ASN A 153 10.57 -13.30 10.36
C ASN A 153 10.93 -14.50 11.24
N ASN A 154 12.20 -14.64 11.64
CA ASN A 154 12.60 -15.69 12.58
C ASN A 154 11.88 -15.55 13.93
N ILE A 155 11.79 -14.32 14.46
CA ILE A 155 11.05 -14.04 15.70
C ILE A 155 9.57 -14.43 15.55
N LEU A 156 8.93 -14.10 14.41
CA LEU A 156 7.55 -14.52 14.14
C LEU A 156 7.40 -16.05 14.13
N GLU A 157 8.33 -16.75 13.46
CA GLU A 157 8.32 -18.21 13.44
C GLU A 157 8.47 -18.81 14.83
N GLU A 158 9.38 -18.30 15.66
CA GLU A 158 9.59 -18.80 17.02
C GLU A 158 8.35 -18.67 17.91
N ASN A 159 7.58 -17.61 17.71
CA ASN A 159 6.40 -17.26 18.50
C ASN A 159 5.11 -17.96 18.01
N PHE A 160 4.94 -18.11 16.69
CA PHE A 160 3.65 -18.52 16.11
C PHE A 160 3.72 -19.77 15.24
N LYS A 161 4.89 -20.26 14.84
CA LYS A 161 4.98 -21.51 14.07
C LYS A 161 4.49 -22.65 14.93
N HIS A 162 3.61 -23.47 14.35
CA HIS A 162 3.09 -24.64 15.04
C HIS A 162 4.23 -25.61 15.34
N LYS A 163 4.62 -25.69 16.61
CA LYS A 163 5.60 -26.68 17.08
C LYS A 163 4.85 -28.00 17.25
N ILE A 164 4.93 -28.87 16.24
CA ILE A 164 4.52 -30.26 16.40
C ILE A 164 5.45 -30.83 17.47
N LYS A 165 4.96 -31.02 18.69
CA LYS A 165 5.69 -31.81 19.69
C LYS A 165 5.72 -33.23 19.16
N ALA A 166 6.89 -33.68 18.67
CA ALA A 166 7.14 -35.10 18.52
C ALA A 166 6.90 -35.73 19.89
N THR A 167 5.85 -36.53 20.00
CA THR A 167 5.47 -37.26 21.20
C THR A 167 5.87 -38.71 20.99
#